data_AF-A0A359EWP1-F1
#
_entry.id   AF-A0A359EWP1-F1
#
_cell.length_a   1.000
_cell.length_b   1.000
_cell.length_c   1.000
_cell.angle_alpha   90.00
_cell.angle_beta   90.00
_cell.angle_gamma   90.00
#
_symmetry.space_group_name_H-M   'P 1'
#
loop_
_entity.id
_entity.type
_entity.pdbx_description
1 polymer ?
#
loop_
_entity_poly.entity_id
_entity_poly.type
_entity_poly.pdbx_seq_one_letter_code
_entity_poly.pdbx_strand_id
1 'polypeptide(L)'
;MKKFLLAFVLGAMLSGGFTYMTVSASPEIYEKQVITVHTGDTLWDIAAEWSGKEEDIREVIMRIQKENKLTGSDLAVGQQLVIPVRKTVADVIAEQNRLNARKVQLAAQ
;
A
#
# COMPACT_ATOMS: atom_id res chain seq x y z
N MET A 1 -44.87 22.43 8.89
CA MET A 1 -44.50 21.00 8.80
C MET A 1 -43.89 20.63 7.44
N LYS A 2 -44.55 20.88 6.29
CA LYS A 2 -44.03 20.53 4.94
C LYS A 2 -42.65 21.15 4.60
N LYS A 3 -42.39 22.39 5.06
CA LYS A 3 -41.11 23.10 4.84
C LYS A 3 -39.92 22.46 5.56
N PHE A 4 -40.15 21.84 6.72
CA PHE A 4 -39.11 21.11 7.47
C PHE A 4 -38.79 19.75 6.84
N LEU A 5 -39.81 19.09 6.25
CA LEU A 5 -39.63 17.83 5.55
C LEU A 5 -38.78 18.02 4.27
N LEU A 6 -38.99 19.13 3.56
CA LEU A 6 -38.22 19.46 2.35
C LEU A 6 -36.75 19.78 2.67
N ALA A 7 -36.49 20.49 3.78
CA ALA A 7 -35.13 20.73 4.27
C ALA A 7 -34.42 19.44 4.72
N PHE A 8 -35.15 18.51 5.34
CA PHE A 8 -34.60 17.21 5.74
C PHE A 8 -34.24 16.34 4.53
N VAL A 9 -35.09 16.29 3.51
CA VAL A 9 -34.83 15.54 2.26
C VAL A 9 -33.65 16.13 1.49
N LEU A 10 -33.52 17.45 1.42
CA LEU A 10 -32.36 18.11 0.80
C LEU A 10 -31.06 17.82 1.58
N GLY A 11 -31.11 17.82 2.91
CA GLY A 11 -29.97 17.44 3.75
C GLY A 11 -29.54 15.98 3.53
N ALA A 12 -30.49 15.06 3.37
CA ALA A 12 -30.22 13.65 3.10
C ALA A 12 -29.64 13.39 1.70
N MET A 13 -30.07 14.15 0.68
CA MET A 13 -29.47 14.04 -0.68
C MET A 13 -28.05 14.59 -0.72
N LEU A 14 -27.77 15.69 -0.01
CA LEU A 14 -26.42 16.26 0.09
C LEU A 14 -25.47 15.35 0.89
N SER A 15 -25.94 14.75 1.99
CA SER A 15 -25.12 13.80 2.77
C SER A 15 -24.88 12.49 2.01
N GLY A 16 -25.89 11.97 1.30
CA GLY A 16 -25.75 10.77 0.47
C GLY A 16 -24.79 10.95 -0.71
N GLY A 17 -24.75 12.13 -1.33
CA GLY A 17 -23.77 12.44 -2.39
C GLY A 17 -22.34 12.54 -1.87
N PHE A 18 -22.15 13.08 -0.66
CA PHE A 18 -20.83 13.23 -0.03
C PHE A 18 -20.22 11.88 0.38
N THR A 19 -21.03 10.94 0.88
CA THR A 19 -20.55 9.60 1.25
C THR A 19 -20.25 8.72 0.04
N TYR A 20 -20.95 8.92 -1.09
CA TYR A 20 -20.73 8.13 -2.30
C TYR A 20 -19.38 8.46 -2.98
N MET A 21 -18.91 9.71 -2.90
CA MET A 21 -17.61 10.10 -3.49
C MET A 21 -16.39 9.53 -2.75
N THR A 22 -16.49 9.20 -1.46
CA THR A 22 -15.31 8.80 -0.66
C THR A 22 -15.05 7.29 -0.64
N VAL A 23 -15.94 6.46 -1.20
CA VAL A 23 -15.90 4.99 -1.04
C VAL A 23 -15.26 4.23 -2.21
N SER A 24 -14.94 4.86 -3.34
CA SER A 24 -14.40 4.13 -4.51
C SER A 24 -12.90 3.77 -4.44
N ALA A 25 -12.20 4.05 -3.35
CA ALA A 25 -10.80 3.64 -3.21
C ALA A 25 -10.72 2.20 -2.66
N SER A 26 -10.28 1.26 -3.52
CA SER A 26 -9.88 -0.08 -3.08
C SER A 26 -8.71 0.05 -2.08
N PRO A 27 -8.70 -0.69 -0.96
CA PRO A 27 -7.62 -0.60 0.02
C PRO A 27 -6.28 -1.01 -0.61
N GLU A 28 -5.29 -0.13 -0.53
CA GLU A 28 -3.92 -0.43 -0.92
C GLU A 28 -3.25 -1.26 0.18
N ILE A 29 -2.83 -2.49 -0.16
CA ILE A 29 -2.13 -3.38 0.77
C ILE A 29 -0.64 -3.26 0.50
N TYR A 30 0.15 -3.07 1.56
CA TYR A 30 1.59 -3.00 1.50
C TYR A 30 2.23 -4.10 2.33
N GLU A 31 3.09 -4.89 1.72
CA GLU A 31 3.97 -5.82 2.41
C GLU A 31 5.30 -5.13 2.70
N LYS A 32 5.84 -5.29 3.91
CA LYS A 32 7.12 -4.70 4.29
C LYS A 32 8.24 -5.69 4.01
N GLN A 33 9.18 -5.29 3.17
CA GLN A 33 10.43 -5.99 2.94
C GLN A 33 11.57 -5.22 3.61
N VAL A 34 12.62 -5.90 4.04
CA VAL A 34 13.81 -5.25 4.62
C VAL A 34 15.01 -5.60 3.77
N ILE A 35 15.68 -4.57 3.25
CA ILE A 35 16.92 -4.72 2.49
C ILE A 35 18.07 -4.04 3.20
N THR A 36 19.30 -4.39 2.82
CA THR A 36 20.51 -3.68 3.25
C THR A 36 21.06 -2.92 2.04
N VAL A 37 21.38 -1.65 2.22
CA VAL A 37 21.97 -0.79 1.19
C VAL A 37 23.42 -1.22 0.93
N HIS A 38 23.77 -1.43 -0.33
CA HIS A 38 25.11 -1.76 -0.79
C HIS A 38 25.79 -0.56 -1.46
N THR A 39 27.09 -0.70 -1.71
CA THR A 39 27.87 0.32 -2.41
C THR A 39 27.36 0.50 -3.84
N GLY A 40 27.01 1.73 -4.19
CA GLY A 40 26.49 2.08 -5.52
C GLY A 40 24.97 2.09 -5.61
N ASP A 41 24.27 1.60 -4.58
CA ASP A 41 22.81 1.66 -4.55
C ASP A 41 22.35 3.12 -4.45
N THR A 42 21.35 3.46 -5.25
CA THR A 42 20.61 4.71 -5.12
C THR A 42 19.19 4.42 -4.68
N LEU A 43 18.56 5.39 -4.00
CA LEU A 43 17.15 5.27 -3.62
C LEU A 43 16.25 5.11 -4.85
N TRP A 44 16.67 5.64 -6.01
CA TRP A 44 15.97 5.47 -7.28
C TRP A 44 16.02 4.03 -7.77
N ASP A 45 17.21 3.43 -7.81
CA ASP A 45 17.39 2.05 -8.30
C ASP A 45 16.68 1.05 -7.40
N ILE A 46 16.78 1.24 -6.08
CA ILE A 46 16.02 0.46 -5.10
C ILE A 46 14.52 0.63 -5.34
N ALA A 47 14.01 1.86 -5.45
CA ALA A 47 12.58 2.06 -5.67
C ALA A 47 12.10 1.45 -7.00
N ALA A 48 12.93 1.51 -8.05
CA ALA A 48 12.63 0.91 -9.35
C ALA A 48 12.54 -0.62 -9.26
N GLU A 49 13.48 -1.27 -8.58
CA GLU A 49 13.50 -2.74 -8.39
C GLU A 49 12.25 -3.23 -7.67
N TRP A 50 11.76 -2.47 -6.70
CA TRP A 50 10.63 -2.85 -5.85
C TRP A 50 9.29 -2.24 -6.30
N SER A 51 9.27 -1.54 -7.44
CA SER A 51 8.06 -0.93 -8.00
C SER A 51 7.15 -1.98 -8.66
N GLY A 52 5.84 -1.82 -8.48
CA GLY A 52 4.85 -2.54 -9.29
C GLY A 52 4.87 -2.08 -10.75
N LYS A 53 4.37 -2.92 -11.67
CA LYS A 53 4.35 -2.63 -13.13
C LYS A 53 3.69 -1.29 -13.51
N GLU A 54 2.77 -0.81 -12.69
CA GLU A 54 1.98 0.41 -12.92
C GLU A 54 2.22 1.47 -11.84
N GLU A 55 3.21 1.27 -10.95
CA GLU A 55 3.55 2.28 -9.94
C GLU A 55 4.53 3.32 -10.51
N ASP A 56 4.29 4.59 -10.20
CA ASP A 56 5.31 5.62 -10.40
C ASP A 56 6.43 5.43 -9.37
N ILE A 57 7.67 5.29 -9.85
CA ILE A 57 8.87 5.15 -9.02
C ILE A 57 8.98 6.27 -7.98
N ARG A 58 8.55 7.49 -8.29
CA ARG A 58 8.57 8.62 -7.36
C ARG A 58 7.62 8.42 -6.19
N GLU A 59 6.46 7.81 -6.41
CA GLU A 59 5.55 7.46 -5.33
C GLU A 59 6.15 6.38 -4.42
N VAL A 60 6.84 5.40 -5.02
CA VAL A 60 7.57 4.38 -4.28
C VAL A 60 8.70 5.01 -3.45
N ILE A 61 9.47 5.94 -4.02
CA ILE A 61 10.50 6.71 -3.30
C ILE A 61 9.88 7.44 -2.10
N MET A 62 8.81 8.21 -2.31
CA MET A 62 8.14 8.93 -1.22
C MET A 62 7.66 7.99 -0.11
N ARG A 63 7.15 6.82 -0.48
CA ARG A 63 6.69 5.78 0.45
C ARG A 63 7.86 5.18 1.24
N ILE A 64 8.97 4.86 0.59
CA ILE A 64 10.19 4.39 1.25
C ILE A 64 10.74 5.46 2.20
N GLN A 65 10.82 6.71 1.76
CA GLN A 65 11.29 7.82 2.60
C GLN A 65 10.42 7.99 3.84
N LYS A 66 9.09 7.97 3.67
CA LYS A 66 8.14 8.08 4.78
C LYS A 66 8.28 6.94 5.78
N GLU A 67 8.40 5.70 5.31
CA GLU A 67 8.52 4.52 6.16
C GLU A 67 9.83 4.54 6.97
N ASN A 68 10.93 4.99 6.35
CA ASN A 68 12.26 5.01 6.96
C ASN A 68 12.63 6.36 7.59
N LYS A 69 11.72 7.34 7.58
CA LYS A 69 11.93 8.71 8.07
C LYS A 69 13.16 9.38 7.43
N LEU A 70 13.39 9.14 6.15
CA LEU A 70 14.46 9.77 5.40
C LEU A 70 14.08 11.22 5.07
N THR A 71 15.03 12.14 5.25
CA THR A 71 14.87 13.57 4.92
C THR A 71 15.29 13.89 3.48
N GLY A 72 15.86 12.92 2.77
CA GLY A 72 16.37 13.06 1.41
C GLY A 72 16.62 11.69 0.76
N SER A 73 17.48 11.68 -0.26
CA SER A 73 17.80 10.48 -1.04
C SER A 73 19.16 9.87 -0.68
N ASP A 74 19.86 10.45 0.30
CA ASP A 74 21.16 9.97 0.75
C ASP A 74 20.99 8.67 1.54
N LEU A 75 21.76 7.65 1.15
CA LEU A 75 21.76 6.34 1.78
C LEU A 75 23.17 6.01 2.26
N ALA A 76 23.26 5.36 3.42
CA ALA A 76 24.53 4.86 3.94
C ALA A 76 24.69 3.37 3.61
N VAL A 77 25.89 2.96 3.19
CA VAL A 77 26.20 1.53 2.99
C VAL A 77 26.02 0.78 4.32
N GLY A 78 25.33 -0.36 4.27
CA GLY A 78 24.96 -1.16 5.43
C GLY A 78 23.68 -0.69 6.13
N GLN A 79 23.06 0.40 5.69
CA GLN A 79 21.77 0.86 6.20
C GLN A 79 20.68 -0.16 5.87
N GLN A 80 19.85 -0.49 6.87
CA GLN A 80 18.64 -1.26 6.63
C GLN A 80 17.50 -0.34 6.20
N LEU A 81 16.84 -0.69 5.11
CA LEU A 81 15.66 0.02 4.60
C LEU A 81 14.45 -0.90 4.60
N VAL A 82 13.36 -0.39 5.16
CA VAL A 82 12.02 -0.99 5.05
C VAL A 82 11.39 -0.53 3.75
N ILE A 83 11.09 -1.47 2.86
CA ILE A 83 10.51 -1.22 1.54
C ILE A 83 9.03 -1.65 1.57
N PRO A 84 8.06 -0.72 1.51
CA PRO A 84 6.65 -1.08 1.39
C PRO A 84 6.33 -1.42 -0.07
N VAL A 85 6.07 -2.69 -0.34
CA VAL A 85 5.77 -3.25 -1.66
C VAL A 85 4.26 -3.39 -1.81
N ARG A 86 3.68 -2.79 -2.84
CA ARG A 86 2.23 -2.90 -3.09
C ARG A 86 1.87 -4.34 -3.44
N LYS A 87 0.81 -4.87 -2.82
CA LYS A 87 0.22 -6.15 -3.15
C LYS A 87 -1.22 -5.96 -3.61
N THR A 88 -1.60 -6.70 -4.63
CA THR A 88 -3.02 -6.82 -4.98
C THR A 88 -3.69 -7.81 -4.04
N VAL A 89 -5.01 -7.69 -3.88
CA VAL A 89 -5.81 -8.67 -3.12
C VAL A 89 -5.61 -10.09 -3.68
N ALA A 90 -5.46 -10.21 -5.01
CA ALA A 90 -5.17 -11.49 -5.66
C ALA A 90 -3.82 -12.08 -5.21
N ASP A 91 -2.76 -11.26 -5.13
CA ASP A 91 -1.43 -11.71 -4.68
C ASP A 91 -1.48 -12.23 -3.23
N VAL A 92 -2.17 -11.49 -2.36
CA VAL A 92 -2.32 -11.86 -0.94
C VAL A 92 -3.06 -13.18 -0.79
N ILE A 93 -4.18 -13.35 -1.51
CA ILE A 93 -4.96 -14.59 -1.47
C ILE A 93 -4.14 -15.76 -2.04
N ALA A 94 -3.41 -15.55 -3.13
CA ALA A 94 -2.58 -16.59 -3.73
C ALA A 94 -1.50 -17.07 -2.75
N GLU A 95 -0.84 -16.16 -2.05
CA GLU A 95 0.17 -16.52 -1.05
C GLU A 95 -0.45 -17.23 0.16
N GLN A 96 -1.58 -16.73 0.68
CA GLN A 96 -2.27 -17.37 1.79
C GLN A 96 -2.69 -18.81 1.45
N ASN A 97 -3.16 -19.06 0.23
CA ASN A 97 -3.53 -20.39 -0.24
C ASN A 97 -2.31 -21.32 -0.31
N ARG A 98 -1.15 -20.83 -0.78
CA ARG A 98 0.11 -21.60 -0.79
C ARG A 98 0.56 -21.97 0.61
N LEU A 99 0.50 -21.02 1.56
CA LEU A 99 0.86 -21.27 2.95
C LEU A 99 -0.08 -22.30 3.60
N ASN A 100 -1.38 -22.22 3.35
CA ASN A 100 -2.35 -23.20 3.82
C ASN A 100 -2.05 -24.60 3.26
N ALA A 101 -1.74 -24.72 1.97
CA ALA A 101 -1.38 -25.99 1.34
C ALA A 101 -0.11 -26.60 1.97
N ARG A 102 0.92 -25.79 2.22
CA ARG A 102 2.15 -26.23 2.91
C ARG A 102 1.87 -26.73 4.32
N LYS A 103 1.04 -26.02 5.09
CA LYS A 103 0.65 -26.43 6.45
C LYS A 103 -0.06 -27.79 6.45
N VAL A 104 -0.97 -28.02 5.50
CA VAL A 104 -1.66 -29.30 5.35
C VAL A 104 -0.69 -30.44 5.05
N GLN A 105 0.30 -30.21 4.17
CA GLN A 105 1.32 -31.22 3.84
C GLN A 105 2.23 -31.55 5.04
N LEU A 106 2.62 -30.55 5.82
CA LEU A 106 3.44 -30.75 7.02
C LEU A 106 2.66 -31.46 8.14
N ALA A 107 1.35 -31.22 8.26
CA ALA A 107 0.50 -31.90 9.23
C ALA A 107 0.19 -33.37 8.85
N ALA A 108 0.44 -33.76 7.61
CA ALA A 108 0.25 -35.12 7.11
C ALA A 108 1.55 -35.97 7.18
N GLN A 109 2.65 -35.40 7.69
CA GLN A 109 3.92 -36.09 7.99
C GLN A 109 4.02 -36.36 9.48
#